data_AF-A0A7S4I7I7-F1
#
_entry.id   AF-A0A7S4I7I7-F1
#
_cell.length_a   1.000
_cell.length_b   1.000
_cell.length_c   1.000
_cell.angle_alpha   90.00
_cell.angle_beta   90.00
_cell.angle_gamma   90.00
#
_symmetry.space_group_name_H-M   'P 1'
#
loop_
_entity.id
_entity.type
_entity.pdbx_description
1 polymer ?
#
loop_
_entity_poly.entity_id
_entity_poly.type
_entity_poly.pdbx_seq_one_letter_code
_entity_poly.pdbx_strand_id
1 'polypeptide(L)'
;ANVDTGIIGLFDLVRTLVRGSPAWKELAAKKELLSELFTNCLFAIPTADNHGPDAPPKCKTKDSRYAAYRLLVELCREVPTNFSILVTALLKNMKTVNPRHNWQIIPGTKDKASHGYVGLENLGATCYMNSLMQQLYCMPEFRENILSVKDQSENPEDSPLYQLQYMFAYLQESLKGSYTPTPFCSSYKDYDGNPVDTRVQMD
;
A
#
# COMPACT_ATOMS: atom_id res chain seq x y z
N ALA A 1 11.95 -16.89 -6.49
CA ALA A 1 10.74 -17.74 -6.52
C ALA A 1 9.53 -16.83 -6.34
N ASN A 2 8.43 -17.05 -7.07
CA ASN A 2 7.22 -16.24 -6.90
C ASN A 2 6.65 -16.54 -5.50
N VAL A 3 6.76 -15.56 -4.59
CA VAL A 3 6.49 -15.68 -3.15
C VAL A 3 5.09 -16.25 -2.88
N ASP A 4 4.17 -16.05 -3.83
CA ASP A 4 2.78 -16.45 -3.69
C ASP A 4 2.42 -17.80 -4.34
N THR A 5 3.38 -18.54 -4.94
CA THR A 5 3.05 -19.77 -5.69
C THR A 5 2.31 -20.81 -4.82
N GLY A 6 2.73 -20.93 -3.55
CA GLY A 6 2.09 -21.85 -2.61
C GLY A 6 0.65 -21.47 -2.29
N ILE A 7 0.37 -20.17 -2.09
CA ILE A 7 -0.99 -19.72 -1.75
C ILE A 7 -1.94 -19.83 -2.95
N ILE A 8 -1.44 -19.60 -4.17
CA ILE A 8 -2.19 -19.80 -5.41
C ILE A 8 -2.65 -21.26 -5.52
N GLY A 9 -1.72 -22.22 -5.35
CA GLY A 9 -2.04 -23.64 -5.41
C GLY A 9 -3.07 -24.06 -4.34
N LEU A 10 -2.94 -23.53 -3.11
CA LEU A 10 -3.92 -23.76 -2.05
C LEU A 10 -5.31 -23.22 -2.41
N PHE A 11 -5.40 -22.00 -2.96
CA PHE A 11 -6.68 -21.42 -3.37
C PHE A 11 -7.33 -22.20 -4.49
N ASP A 12 -6.57 -22.63 -5.50
CA ASP A 12 -7.09 -23.43 -6.60
C ASP A 12 -7.54 -24.83 -6.14
N LEU A 13 -6.82 -25.45 -5.20
CA LEU A 13 -7.24 -26.69 -4.57
C LEU A 13 -8.56 -26.53 -3.80
N VAL A 14 -8.63 -25.56 -2.89
CA VAL A 14 -9.86 -25.28 -2.11
C VAL A 14 -11.02 -24.96 -3.04
N ARG A 15 -10.79 -24.16 -4.08
CA ARG A 15 -11.79 -23.82 -5.09
C ARG A 15 -12.33 -25.06 -5.80
N THR A 16 -11.46 -26.01 -6.12
CA THR A 16 -11.84 -27.27 -6.75
C THR A 16 -12.69 -28.12 -5.79
N LEU A 17 -12.32 -28.19 -4.52
CA LEU A 17 -13.08 -28.93 -3.50
C LEU A 17 -14.48 -28.35 -3.28
N VAL A 18 -14.60 -27.02 -3.09
CA VAL A 18 -15.89 -26.38 -2.80
C VAL A 18 -16.83 -26.35 -4.01
N ARG A 19 -16.30 -26.45 -5.23
CA ARG A 19 -17.11 -26.56 -6.45
C ARG A 19 -17.91 -27.87 -6.49
N GLY A 20 -17.41 -28.94 -5.88
CA GLY A 20 -18.06 -30.25 -5.88
C GLY A 20 -19.20 -30.41 -4.88
N SER A 21 -19.37 -29.49 -3.91
CA SER A 21 -20.39 -29.65 -2.87
C SER A 21 -20.79 -28.33 -2.19
N PRO A 22 -22.09 -27.96 -2.18
CA PRO A 22 -22.59 -26.79 -1.44
C PRO A 22 -22.27 -26.82 0.06
N ALA A 23 -22.27 -28.00 0.69
CA ALA A 23 -21.98 -28.17 2.11
C ALA A 23 -20.58 -27.63 2.49
N TRP A 24 -19.61 -27.74 1.59
CA TRP A 24 -18.25 -27.24 1.81
C TRP A 24 -18.18 -25.71 1.71
N LYS A 25 -19.03 -25.09 0.88
CA LYS A 25 -19.16 -23.63 0.80
C LYS A 25 -19.76 -23.04 2.08
N GLU A 26 -20.74 -23.72 2.67
CA GLU A 26 -21.31 -23.32 3.96
C GLU A 26 -20.32 -23.54 5.11
N LEU A 27 -19.59 -24.66 5.10
CA LEU A 27 -18.55 -24.94 6.08
C LEU A 27 -17.43 -23.89 6.01
N ALA A 28 -17.01 -23.48 4.81
CA ALA A 28 -16.03 -22.42 4.62
C ALA A 28 -16.47 -21.10 5.27
N ALA A 29 -17.76 -20.77 5.22
CA ALA A 29 -18.31 -19.60 5.90
C ALA A 29 -18.23 -19.75 7.43
N LYS A 30 -18.63 -20.91 7.95
CA LYS A 30 -18.56 -21.23 9.40
C LYS A 30 -17.12 -21.24 9.93
N LYS A 31 -16.15 -21.52 9.07
CA LYS A 31 -14.71 -21.48 9.36
C LYS A 31 -14.05 -20.16 9.01
N GLU A 32 -14.85 -19.11 8.77
CA GLU A 32 -14.39 -17.73 8.51
C GLU A 32 -13.47 -17.58 7.30
N LEU A 33 -13.45 -18.55 6.37
CA LEU A 33 -12.56 -18.53 5.21
C LEU A 33 -12.81 -17.31 4.32
N LEU A 34 -14.07 -16.88 4.16
CA LEU A 34 -14.40 -15.66 3.41
C LEU A 34 -13.76 -14.43 4.05
N SER A 35 -13.79 -14.34 5.38
CA SER A 35 -13.20 -13.23 6.13
C SER A 35 -11.67 -13.25 6.03
N GLU A 36 -11.06 -14.43 6.13
CA GLU A 36 -9.60 -14.61 5.95
C GLU A 36 -9.13 -14.22 4.55
N LEU A 37 -9.84 -14.66 3.51
CA LEU A 37 -9.54 -14.33 2.12
C LEU A 37 -9.70 -12.83 1.86
N PHE A 38 -10.81 -12.24 2.31
CA PHE A 38 -11.08 -10.83 2.09
C PHE A 38 -10.12 -9.95 2.90
N THR A 39 -10.08 -10.15 4.22
CA THR A 39 -9.31 -9.29 5.13
C THR A 39 -7.83 -9.58 5.00
N ASN A 40 -7.36 -10.77 5.36
CA ASN A 40 -5.93 -11.02 5.52
C ASN A 40 -5.21 -11.29 4.19
N CYS A 41 -5.89 -11.92 3.24
CA CYS A 41 -5.27 -12.24 1.95
C CYS A 41 -5.34 -11.09 0.95
N LEU A 42 -6.42 -10.29 0.93
CA LEU A 42 -6.64 -9.29 -0.13
C LEU A 42 -6.54 -7.82 0.32
N PHE A 43 -7.00 -7.48 1.52
CA PHE A 43 -7.23 -6.07 1.89
C PHE A 43 -6.59 -5.61 3.21
N ALA A 44 -5.81 -6.47 3.87
CA ALA A 44 -5.09 -6.10 5.08
C ALA A 44 -4.01 -5.08 4.73
N ILE A 45 -3.84 -4.12 5.62
CA ILE A 45 -2.94 -2.98 5.45
C ILE A 45 -1.74 -3.20 6.40
N PRO A 46 -0.50 -3.07 5.91
CA PRO A 46 0.68 -3.02 6.78
C PRO A 46 0.53 -2.01 7.90
N THR A 47 1.08 -2.32 9.07
CA THR A 47 1.15 -1.39 10.21
C THR A 47 2.60 -1.06 10.51
N ALA A 48 2.83 -0.05 11.35
CA ALA A 48 4.19 0.29 11.81
C ALA A 48 4.90 -0.93 12.44
N ASP A 49 4.17 -1.81 13.14
CA ASP A 49 4.74 -3.02 13.77
C ASP A 49 4.81 -4.24 12.84
N ASN A 50 4.07 -4.22 11.72
CA ASN A 50 3.97 -5.33 10.76
C ASN A 50 4.06 -4.80 9.33
N HIS A 51 5.30 -4.52 8.90
CA HIS A 51 5.66 -3.94 7.60
C HIS A 51 6.78 -4.75 6.92
N GLY A 52 7.13 -4.37 5.68
CA GLY A 52 8.16 -5.05 4.90
C GLY A 52 7.71 -6.23 4.01
N PRO A 53 8.66 -7.06 3.54
CA PRO A 53 8.42 -8.06 2.49
C PRO A 53 7.43 -9.16 2.84
N ASP A 54 7.17 -9.41 4.12
CA ASP A 54 6.23 -10.43 4.62
C ASP A 54 4.95 -9.84 5.24
N ALA A 55 4.85 -8.50 5.27
CA ALA A 55 3.68 -7.82 5.79
C ALA A 55 2.41 -8.09 4.97
N PRO A 56 1.21 -7.91 5.56
CA PRO A 56 -0.04 -8.00 4.82
C PRO A 56 -0.09 -7.03 3.61
N PRO A 57 -0.93 -7.29 2.61
CA PRO A 57 -1.77 -8.49 2.48
C PRO A 57 -0.96 -9.70 2.01
N LYS A 58 -1.44 -10.93 2.33
CA LYS A 58 -0.75 -12.16 1.90
C LYS A 58 -0.69 -12.31 0.37
N CYS A 59 -1.68 -11.80 -0.36
CA CYS A 59 -1.67 -11.80 -1.83
C CYS A 59 -1.04 -10.51 -2.36
N LYS A 60 0.26 -10.58 -2.68
CA LYS A 60 1.04 -9.43 -3.15
C LYS A 60 1.03 -9.29 -4.66
N THR A 61 0.95 -10.41 -5.38
CA THR A 61 0.99 -10.47 -6.84
C THR A 61 -0.40 -10.37 -7.48
N LYS A 62 -0.43 -9.99 -8.77
CA LYS A 62 -1.67 -10.00 -9.56
C LYS A 62 -2.28 -11.41 -9.62
N ASP A 63 -1.44 -12.44 -9.74
CA ASP A 63 -1.88 -13.82 -9.87
C ASP A 63 -2.49 -14.36 -8.57
N SER A 64 -1.88 -14.07 -7.41
CA SER A 64 -2.41 -14.50 -6.11
C SER A 64 -3.72 -13.80 -5.75
N ARG A 65 -3.81 -12.50 -6.05
CA ARG A 65 -5.06 -11.74 -5.94
C ARG A 65 -6.15 -12.32 -6.84
N TYR A 66 -5.82 -12.63 -8.09
CA TYR A 66 -6.75 -13.24 -9.04
C TYR A 66 -7.25 -14.61 -8.55
N ALA A 67 -6.36 -15.47 -8.05
CA ALA A 67 -6.73 -16.76 -7.46
C ALA A 67 -7.68 -16.60 -6.25
N ALA A 68 -7.38 -15.66 -5.34
CA ALA A 68 -8.24 -15.35 -4.20
C ALA A 68 -9.63 -14.85 -4.63
N TYR A 69 -9.71 -13.95 -5.60
CA TYR A 69 -10.99 -13.47 -6.14
C TYR A 69 -11.82 -14.59 -6.75
N ARG A 70 -11.20 -15.50 -7.52
CA ARG A 70 -11.90 -16.67 -8.08
C ARG A 70 -12.45 -17.59 -7.01
N LEU A 71 -11.71 -17.79 -5.92
CA LEU A 71 -12.17 -18.60 -4.80
C LEU A 71 -13.34 -17.91 -4.07
N LEU A 72 -13.25 -16.60 -3.79
CA LEU A 72 -14.37 -15.84 -3.20
C LEU A 72 -15.64 -15.94 -4.04
N VAL A 73 -15.55 -15.74 -5.36
CA VAL A 73 -16.70 -15.86 -6.26
C VAL A 73 -17.30 -17.28 -6.23
N GLU A 74 -16.45 -18.31 -6.24
CA GLU A 74 -16.93 -19.70 -6.16
C GLU A 74 -17.61 -20.01 -4.82
N LEU A 75 -17.08 -19.49 -3.71
CA LEU A 75 -17.67 -19.62 -2.37
C LEU A 75 -19.04 -18.95 -2.26
N CYS A 76 -19.27 -17.85 -2.98
CA CYS A 76 -20.55 -17.15 -3.00
C CYS A 76 -21.57 -17.76 -3.98
N ARG A 77 -21.12 -18.53 -4.98
CA ARG A 77 -21.99 -19.09 -6.01
C ARG A 77 -23.03 -20.03 -5.40
N GLU A 78 -24.30 -19.67 -5.58
CA GLU A 78 -25.47 -20.40 -5.07
C GLU A 78 -25.54 -20.50 -3.54
N VAL A 79 -24.84 -19.61 -2.81
CA VAL A 79 -24.86 -19.55 -1.34
C VAL A 79 -25.15 -18.12 -0.88
N PRO A 80 -26.43 -17.74 -0.67
CA PRO A 80 -26.84 -16.37 -0.34
C PRO A 80 -26.17 -15.80 0.92
N THR A 81 -25.98 -16.63 1.94
CA THR A 81 -25.31 -16.23 3.19
C THR A 81 -23.87 -15.76 2.92
N ASN A 82 -23.13 -16.50 2.11
CA ASN A 82 -21.75 -16.16 1.74
C ASN A 82 -21.69 -14.86 0.93
N PHE A 83 -22.64 -14.69 0.01
CA PHE A 83 -22.77 -13.46 -0.76
C PHE A 83 -23.03 -12.25 0.15
N SER A 84 -23.94 -12.36 1.12
CA SER A 84 -24.23 -11.28 2.07
C SER A 84 -23.01 -10.90 2.93
N ILE A 85 -22.24 -11.90 3.39
CA ILE A 85 -20.99 -11.66 4.13
C ILE A 85 -19.98 -10.89 3.27
N LEU A 86 -19.76 -11.34 2.03
CA LEU A 86 -18.79 -10.71 1.12
C LEU A 86 -19.20 -9.27 0.77
N VAL A 87 -20.47 -9.04 0.43
CA VAL A 87 -20.96 -7.70 0.08
C VAL A 87 -20.87 -6.76 1.27
N THR A 88 -21.23 -7.22 2.48
CA THR A 88 -21.07 -6.42 3.70
C THR A 88 -19.61 -6.02 3.93
N ALA A 89 -18.68 -6.96 3.77
CA ALA A 89 -17.24 -6.70 3.89
C ALA A 89 -16.75 -5.71 2.83
N LEU A 90 -17.20 -5.86 1.57
CA LEU A 90 -16.88 -4.97 0.47
C LEU A 90 -17.37 -3.54 0.71
N LEU A 91 -18.64 -3.37 1.12
CA LEU A 91 -19.21 -2.06 1.42
C LEU A 91 -18.49 -1.39 2.59
N LYS A 92 -18.11 -2.16 3.62
CA LYS A 92 -17.29 -1.64 4.72
C LYS A 92 -15.92 -1.18 4.22
N ASN A 93 -15.26 -1.96 3.38
CA ASN A 93 -13.96 -1.60 2.81
C ASN A 93 -14.05 -0.35 1.92
N MET A 94 -15.06 -0.25 1.06
CA MET A 94 -15.27 0.91 0.19
C MET A 94 -15.42 2.22 0.99
N LYS A 95 -16.02 2.18 2.18
CA LYS A 95 -16.12 3.35 3.07
C LYS A 95 -14.78 3.82 3.65
N THR A 96 -13.78 2.94 3.70
CA THR A 96 -12.43 3.30 4.18
C THR A 96 -11.56 3.92 3.10
N VAL A 97 -11.97 3.81 1.83
CA VAL A 97 -11.23 4.39 0.71
C VAL A 97 -11.63 5.86 0.59
N ASN A 98 -10.70 6.77 0.89
CA ASN A 98 -10.92 8.19 0.64
C ASN A 98 -11.19 8.43 -0.85
N PRO A 99 -12.34 9.04 -1.24
CA PRO A 99 -12.60 9.40 -2.62
C PRO A 99 -11.54 10.41 -3.07
N ARG A 100 -10.63 9.99 -3.94
CA ARG A 100 -9.61 10.88 -4.48
C ARG A 100 -10.27 11.80 -5.51
N HIS A 101 -10.08 13.11 -5.34
CA HIS A 101 -10.66 14.13 -6.22
C HIS A 101 -9.96 14.25 -7.59
N ASN A 102 -8.95 13.42 -7.88
CA ASN A 102 -8.19 13.48 -9.12
C ASN A 102 -8.72 12.45 -10.13
N TRP A 103 -9.48 12.94 -11.11
CA TRP A 103 -10.02 12.17 -12.25
C TRP A 103 -8.95 11.54 -13.16
N GLN A 104 -7.67 11.86 -12.96
CA GLN A 104 -6.54 11.38 -13.77
C GLN A 104 -5.93 10.05 -13.28
N ILE A 105 -6.60 9.32 -12.39
CA ILE A 105 -6.10 8.01 -11.93
C ILE A 105 -6.57 6.94 -12.91
N ILE A 106 -5.64 6.47 -13.74
CA ILE A 106 -5.82 5.23 -14.50
C ILE A 106 -5.28 4.08 -13.63
N PRO A 107 -6.12 3.12 -13.21
CA PRO A 107 -5.64 1.96 -12.45
C PRO A 107 -4.47 1.27 -13.16
N GLY A 108 -3.36 1.04 -12.45
CA GLY A 108 -2.17 0.38 -13.00
C GLY A 108 -1.09 1.29 -13.59
N THR A 109 -1.36 2.59 -13.82
CA THR A 109 -0.33 3.51 -14.38
C THR A 109 0.53 4.19 -13.31
N LYS A 110 0.09 4.18 -12.05
CA LYS A 110 0.80 4.75 -10.90
C LYS A 110 1.25 3.68 -9.90
N ASP A 111 1.43 2.45 -10.35
CA ASP A 111 1.94 1.37 -9.51
C ASP A 111 3.47 1.48 -9.36
N LYS A 112 3.99 0.96 -8.26
CA LYS A 112 5.43 0.82 -8.04
C LYS A 112 6.06 0.03 -9.18
N ALA A 113 7.22 0.49 -9.64
CA ALA A 113 7.93 -0.16 -10.73
C ALA A 113 8.37 -1.58 -10.33
N SER A 114 8.57 -2.46 -11.32
CA SER A 114 8.92 -3.87 -11.09
C SER A 114 10.24 -4.07 -10.33
N HIS A 115 11.16 -3.12 -10.44
CA HIS A 115 12.42 -3.10 -9.69
C HIS A 115 12.25 -2.66 -8.22
N GLY A 116 11.04 -2.33 -7.78
CA GLY A 116 10.74 -2.15 -6.35
C GLY A 116 11.13 -0.80 -5.77
N TYR A 117 11.35 0.23 -6.59
CA TYR A 117 11.63 1.60 -6.13
C TYR A 117 10.46 2.55 -6.40
N VAL A 118 10.32 3.56 -5.54
CA VAL A 118 9.30 4.62 -5.62
C VAL A 118 9.98 5.93 -6.01
N GLY A 119 9.38 6.68 -6.94
CA GLY A 119 9.89 7.98 -7.38
C GLY A 119 9.43 9.15 -6.51
N LEU A 120 10.00 10.32 -6.78
CA LEU A 120 9.53 11.60 -6.25
C LEU A 120 8.97 12.44 -7.40
N GLU A 121 7.77 12.98 -7.25
CA GLU A 121 7.17 13.86 -8.25
C GLU A 121 7.92 15.19 -8.29
N ASN A 122 8.19 15.71 -9.50
CA ASN A 122 8.74 17.05 -9.65
C ASN A 122 7.61 18.09 -9.54
N LEU A 123 7.72 19.00 -8.57
CA LEU A 123 6.76 20.07 -8.33
C LEU A 123 7.00 21.33 -9.20
N GLY A 124 7.89 21.23 -10.21
CA GLY A 124 8.27 22.30 -11.12
C GLY A 124 9.78 22.28 -11.35
N ALA A 125 10.52 22.90 -10.44
CA ALA A 125 11.98 23.03 -10.45
C ALA A 125 12.67 22.26 -9.31
N THR A 126 12.00 21.26 -8.72
CA THR A 126 12.47 20.52 -7.52
C THR A 126 13.36 19.31 -7.81
N CYS A 127 13.89 19.17 -9.03
CA CYS A 127 14.68 17.98 -9.42
C CYS A 127 15.99 17.83 -8.64
N TYR A 128 16.62 18.94 -8.24
CA TYR A 128 17.81 18.96 -7.38
C TYR A 128 17.51 18.27 -6.04
N MET A 129 16.41 18.67 -5.40
CA MET A 129 15.96 18.13 -4.12
C MET A 129 15.57 16.67 -4.24
N ASN A 130 14.83 16.31 -5.29
CA ASN A 130 14.45 14.92 -5.53
C ASN A 130 15.68 14.01 -5.71
N SER A 131 16.69 14.48 -6.43
CA SER A 131 17.92 13.72 -6.66
C SER A 131 18.70 13.51 -5.37
N LEU A 132 18.87 14.56 -4.55
CA LEU A 132 19.53 14.48 -3.25
C LEU A 132 18.78 13.54 -2.29
N MET A 133 17.46 13.66 -2.19
CA MET A 133 16.65 12.83 -1.29
C MET A 133 16.70 11.35 -1.68
N GLN A 134 16.71 11.04 -2.97
CA GLN A 134 16.89 9.66 -3.45
C GLN A 134 18.30 9.12 -3.13
N GLN A 135 19.36 9.94 -3.28
CA GLN A 135 20.71 9.55 -2.91
C GLN A 135 20.83 9.24 -1.41
N LEU A 136 20.31 10.13 -0.56
CA LEU A 136 20.30 9.95 0.90
C LEU A 136 19.46 8.73 1.33
N TYR A 137 18.29 8.53 0.70
CA TYR A 137 17.45 7.35 0.95
C TYR A 137 18.16 6.04 0.61
N CYS A 138 18.98 6.04 -0.44
CA CYS A 138 19.76 4.87 -0.87
C CYS A 138 20.95 4.56 0.04
N MET A 139 21.24 5.38 1.05
CA MET A 139 22.22 5.08 2.10
C MET A 139 21.49 4.38 3.28
N PRO A 140 21.62 3.05 3.46
CA PRO A 140 20.80 2.31 4.42
C PRO A 140 20.93 2.83 5.85
N GLU A 141 22.17 3.05 6.30
CA GLU A 141 22.46 3.57 7.65
C GLU A 141 21.84 4.96 7.87
N PHE A 142 21.90 5.85 6.87
CA PHE A 142 21.30 7.17 6.98
C PHE A 142 19.78 7.07 7.10
N ARG A 143 19.15 6.31 6.20
CA ARG A 143 17.70 6.11 6.19
C ARG A 143 17.20 5.49 7.48
N GLU A 144 17.85 4.43 7.96
CA GLU A 144 17.46 3.73 9.19
C GLU A 144 17.57 4.64 10.41
N ASN A 145 18.66 5.41 10.51
CA ASN A 145 18.81 6.38 11.58
C ASN A 145 17.72 7.46 11.52
N ILE A 146 17.46 8.06 10.35
CA ILE A 146 16.38 9.04 10.18
C ILE A 146 15.03 8.46 10.61
N LEU A 147 14.69 7.23 10.20
CA LEU A 147 13.43 6.59 10.57
C LEU A 147 13.34 6.21 12.06
N SER A 148 14.47 6.02 12.74
CA SER A 148 14.52 5.63 14.15
C SER A 148 14.43 6.81 15.14
N VAL A 149 14.81 8.02 14.71
CA VAL A 149 14.83 9.20 15.58
C VAL A 149 13.41 9.59 15.95
N LYS A 150 13.18 9.90 17.23
CA LYS A 150 11.91 10.46 17.67
C LYS A 150 11.88 11.95 17.37
N ASP A 151 11.00 12.35 16.46
CA ASP A 151 10.64 13.75 16.28
C ASP A 151 9.92 14.25 17.55
N GLN A 152 10.37 15.38 18.08
CA GLN A 152 9.81 16.02 19.29
C GLN A 152 9.03 17.30 18.95
N SER A 153 8.70 17.51 17.68
CA SER A 153 7.98 18.72 17.27
C SER A 153 6.54 18.69 17.81
N GLU A 154 6.04 19.86 18.22
CA GLU A 154 4.63 20.00 18.59
C GLU A 154 3.71 19.94 17.37
N ASN A 155 4.20 20.39 16.21
CA ASN A 155 3.49 20.37 14.94
C ASN A 155 4.24 19.55 13.87
N PRO A 156 3.85 18.28 13.64
CA PRO A 156 4.45 17.42 12.61
C PRO A 156 4.34 17.98 11.18
N GLU A 157 3.29 18.75 10.89
CA GLU A 157 3.10 19.35 9.56
C GLU A 157 4.17 20.41 9.24
N ASP A 158 4.71 21.08 10.27
CA ASP A 158 5.77 22.07 10.16
C ASP A 158 7.18 21.50 10.41
N SER A 159 7.32 20.24 10.82
CA SER A 159 8.63 19.63 11.11
C SER A 159 9.29 19.08 9.84
N PRO A 160 10.48 19.59 9.45
CA PRO A 160 11.25 19.01 8.34
C PRO A 160 11.65 17.56 8.60
N LEU A 161 11.95 17.22 9.86
CA LEU A 161 12.33 15.86 10.24
C LEU A 161 11.16 14.89 10.07
N TYR A 162 9.98 15.25 10.58
CA TYR A 162 8.78 14.42 10.42
C TYR A 162 8.42 14.23 8.94
N GLN A 163 8.45 15.30 8.14
CA GLN A 163 8.13 15.21 6.72
C GLN A 163 9.18 14.39 5.94
N LEU A 164 10.46 14.49 6.32
CA LEU A 164 11.52 13.64 5.77
C LEU A 164 11.31 12.16 6.13
N GLN A 165 10.97 11.88 7.39
CA GLN A 165 10.64 10.53 7.86
C GLN A 165 9.44 9.96 7.10
N TYR A 166 8.39 10.77 6.93
CA TYR A 166 7.20 10.37 6.18
C TYR A 166 7.53 10.06 4.72
N MET A 167 8.36 10.91 4.08
CA MET A 167 8.84 10.68 2.72
C MET A 167 9.64 9.37 2.63
N PHE A 168 10.60 9.12 3.54
CA PHE A 168 11.42 7.91 3.53
C PHE A 168 10.61 6.64 3.81
N ALA A 169 9.67 6.70 4.76
CA ALA A 169 8.74 5.60 5.03
C ALA A 169 7.87 5.31 3.81
N TYR A 170 7.41 6.35 3.10
CA TYR A 170 6.65 6.16 1.86
C TYR A 170 7.50 5.53 0.75
N LEU A 171 8.74 5.98 0.56
CA LEU A 171 9.65 5.38 -0.43
C LEU A 171 9.91 3.90 -0.15
N GLN A 172 9.98 3.52 1.14
CA GLN A 172 10.18 2.15 1.59
C GLN A 172 8.91 1.28 1.42
N GLU A 173 7.79 1.71 1.99
CA GLU A 173 6.62 0.85 2.21
C GLU A 173 5.53 1.00 1.14
N SER A 174 5.47 2.11 0.41
CA SER A 174 4.39 2.36 -0.53
C SER A 174 4.46 1.42 -1.73
N LEU A 175 3.28 1.02 -2.23
CA LEU A 175 3.09 0.35 -3.53
C LEU A 175 2.77 1.33 -4.66
N LYS A 176 2.71 2.64 -4.38
CA LYS A 176 2.54 3.66 -5.43
C LYS A 176 3.87 3.91 -6.14
N GLY A 177 3.78 4.34 -7.40
CA GLY A 177 4.92 4.66 -8.24
C GLY A 177 5.69 5.91 -7.80
N SER A 178 5.03 6.85 -7.13
CA SER A 178 5.63 8.10 -6.69
C SER A 178 5.04 8.66 -5.40
N TYR A 179 5.84 9.50 -4.72
CA TYR A 179 5.44 10.40 -3.63
C TYR A 179 5.52 11.86 -4.09
N THR A 180 4.57 12.69 -3.66
CA THR A 180 4.52 14.12 -3.96
C THR A 180 5.13 14.88 -2.76
N PRO A 181 6.34 15.48 -2.88
CA PRO A 181 7.07 16.02 -1.73
C PRO A 181 6.60 17.40 -1.26
N THR A 182 5.39 17.83 -1.60
CA THR A 182 4.84 19.13 -1.19
C THR A 182 4.89 19.36 0.31
N PRO A 183 4.52 18.39 1.18
CA PRO A 183 4.60 18.58 2.62
C PRO A 183 6.04 18.88 3.10
N PHE A 184 7.04 18.18 2.56
CA PHE A 184 8.45 18.43 2.87
C PHE A 184 8.93 19.79 2.37
N CYS A 185 8.59 20.18 1.14
CA CYS A 185 8.92 21.51 0.62
C CYS A 185 8.28 22.65 1.44
N SER A 186 7.08 22.42 1.99
CA SER A 186 6.38 23.38 2.84
C SER A 186 6.99 23.50 4.24
N SER A 187 7.47 22.39 4.82
CA SER A 187 8.07 22.42 6.16
C SER A 187 9.53 22.87 6.14
N TYR A 188 10.27 22.60 5.06
CA TYR A 188 11.65 23.05 4.88
C TYR A 188 11.67 24.54 4.54
N LYS A 189 12.09 25.37 5.51
CA LYS A 189 12.05 26.83 5.42
C LYS A 189 13.46 27.42 5.33
N ASP A 190 13.59 28.54 4.62
CA ASP A 190 14.82 29.33 4.55
C ASP A 190 15.07 30.14 5.84
N TYR A 191 16.13 30.94 5.85
CA TYR A 191 16.49 31.78 7.00
C TYR A 191 15.43 32.84 7.33
N ASP A 192 14.62 33.24 6.36
CA ASP A 192 13.53 34.19 6.53
C ASP A 192 12.21 33.50 6.92
N GLY A 193 12.22 32.16 7.04
CA GLY A 193 11.07 31.35 7.41
C GLY A 193 10.14 31.01 6.24
N ASN A 194 10.51 31.33 5.01
CA ASN A 194 9.71 31.02 3.83
C ASN A 194 9.93 29.55 3.41
N PRO A 195 8.87 28.83 3.01
CA PRO A 195 9.00 27.48 2.48
C PRO A 195 9.76 27.47 1.15
N VAL A 196 10.22 26.29 0.73
CA VAL A 196 10.86 26.10 -0.58
C VAL A 196 9.94 26.60 -1.70
N ASP A 197 10.43 27.56 -2.51
CA ASP A 197 9.77 27.92 -3.75
C ASP A 197 10.04 26.83 -4.81
N THR A 198 9.03 25.99 -5.06
CA THR A 198 9.14 24.85 -5.99
C THR A 198 9.29 25.26 -7.46
N ARG A 199 9.28 26.56 -7.76
CA ARG A 199 9.46 27.11 -9.11
C ARG A 199 10.88 27.60 -9.36
N VAL A 200 11.71 27.69 -8.32
CA VAL A 200 13.09 28.17 -8.40
C VAL A 200 14.06 27.00 -8.55
N GLN A 201 14.98 27.12 -9.50
CA GLN A 201 16.08 26.16 -9.66
C GLN A 201 17.18 26.47 -8.66
N MET A 202 17.73 25.41 -8.07
CA MET A 202 18.86 25.46 -7.15
C MET A 202 19.96 24.52 -7.66
N ASP A 203 21.17 24.69 -7.13
CA ASP A 203 22.29 23.76 -7.32
C ASP A 203 22.10 22.51 -6.44
#